data_AF-A0A969CDU7-F1
#
_entry.id   AF-A0A969CDU7-F1
#
_cell.length_a   1.000
_cell.length_b   1.000
_cell.length_c   1.000
_cell.angle_alpha   90.00
_cell.angle_beta   90.00
_cell.angle_gamma   90.00
#
_symmetry.space_group_name_H-M   'P 1'
#
loop_
_entity.id
_entity.type
_entity.pdbx_description
1 polymer ?
#
loop_
_entity_poly.entity_id
_entity_poly.type
_entity_poly.pdbx_seq_one_letter_code
_entity_poly.pdbx_strand_id
1 'polypeptide(L)'
;RWQAFLEKHNPEGLSQPEQQGLYGELWFLRQIVIPQLGARQGVKCWTGAKGTQQDFQFQNCAVEVKTTTAKQHQKLAIASERQLDDTGTGALILLHISLDARQERGESLPDIVASLRALLENDPIAKEELETLLFEVGYLDIHIPNYEQIGYTPREVNYFKVEGDFPRIIEAELRNGVGDVRYTISVAECRRFSIPELDVISLISGSDEQS
;
A
#
# COMPACT_ATOMS: atom_id res chain seq x y z
N ARG A 1 -22.31 -3.64 -11.58
CA ARG A 1 -20.98 -3.01 -11.39
C ARG A 1 -21.11 -1.63 -10.77
N TRP A 2 -21.83 -0.68 -11.39
CA TRP A 2 -22.04 0.66 -10.81
C TRP A 2 -22.90 0.69 -9.53
N GLN A 3 -23.98 -0.11 -9.44
CA GLN A 3 -24.78 -0.21 -8.21
C GLN A 3 -23.97 -0.75 -7.02
N ALA A 4 -23.25 -1.86 -7.21
CA ALA A 4 -22.37 -2.43 -6.18
C ALA A 4 -21.25 -1.47 -5.76
N PHE A 5 -20.73 -0.66 -6.69
CA PHE A 5 -19.77 0.40 -6.37
C PHE A 5 -20.37 1.47 -5.45
N LEU A 6 -21.57 1.97 -5.78
CA LEU A 6 -22.26 3.00 -4.98
C LEU A 6 -22.69 2.49 -3.58
N GLU A 7 -22.93 1.19 -3.45
CA GLU A 7 -23.19 0.56 -2.14
C GLU A 7 -21.91 0.43 -1.30
N LYS A 8 -20.74 0.29 -1.96
CA LYS A 8 -19.44 0.06 -1.31
C LYS A 8 -18.69 1.35 -0.98
N HIS A 9 -18.80 2.38 -1.81
CA HIS A 9 -17.99 3.60 -1.72
C HIS A 9 -18.84 4.84 -1.42
N ASN A 10 -18.23 5.80 -0.72
CA ASN A 10 -18.87 7.07 -0.40
C ASN A 10 -19.14 7.87 -1.69
N PRO A 11 -20.35 8.42 -1.88
CA PRO A 11 -20.67 9.26 -3.04
C PRO A 11 -19.77 10.48 -3.23
N GLU A 12 -19.12 10.96 -2.15
CA GLU A 12 -18.20 12.10 -2.19
C GLU A 12 -16.75 11.69 -2.51
N GLY A 13 -16.50 10.40 -2.69
CA GLY A 13 -15.18 9.83 -2.94
C GLY A 13 -14.43 9.42 -1.67
N LEU A 14 -13.11 9.30 -1.80
CA LEU A 14 -12.21 8.83 -0.75
C LEU A 14 -12.11 9.85 0.38
N SER A 15 -12.17 9.38 1.62
CA SER A 15 -11.84 10.17 2.81
C SER A 15 -10.35 10.51 2.87
N GLN A 16 -9.96 11.51 3.67
CA GLN A 16 -8.53 11.90 3.78
C GLN A 16 -7.59 10.74 4.17
N PRO A 17 -7.93 9.84 5.12
CA PRO A 17 -7.10 8.67 5.40
C PRO A 17 -7.00 7.69 4.23
N GLU A 18 -8.09 7.47 3.48
CA GLU A 18 -8.09 6.60 2.29
C GLU A 18 -7.25 7.22 1.16
N GLN A 19 -7.33 8.54 0.95
CA GLN A 19 -6.48 9.25 0.00
C GLN A 19 -4.99 9.10 0.36
N GLN A 20 -4.65 9.24 1.65
CA GLN A 20 -3.28 9.09 2.15
C GLN A 20 -2.76 7.66 2.01
N GLY A 21 -3.60 6.65 2.29
CA GLY A 21 -3.27 5.24 2.11
C GLY A 21 -3.01 4.92 0.64
N LEU A 22 -3.96 5.26 -0.23
CA LEU A 22 -3.87 5.04 -1.66
C LEU A 22 -2.66 5.77 -2.27
N TYR A 23 -2.36 7.00 -1.85
CA TYR A 23 -1.14 7.69 -2.28
C TYR A 23 0.12 6.87 -1.95
N GLY A 24 0.20 6.28 -0.76
CA GLY A 24 1.33 5.43 -0.35
C GLY A 24 1.48 4.17 -1.21
N GLU A 25 0.36 3.49 -1.48
CA GLU A 25 0.35 2.30 -2.35
C GLU A 25 0.80 2.65 -3.78
N LEU A 26 0.23 3.71 -4.37
CA LEU A 26 0.59 4.17 -5.71
C LEU A 26 2.04 4.68 -5.78
N TRP A 27 2.53 5.28 -4.70
CA TRP A 27 3.93 5.67 -4.57
C TRP A 27 4.84 4.45 -4.65
N PHE A 28 4.54 3.40 -3.91
CA PHE A 28 5.33 2.16 -3.94
C PHE A 28 5.26 1.48 -5.32
N LEU A 29 4.07 1.42 -5.91
CA LEU A 29 3.86 0.91 -7.27
C LEU A 29 4.75 1.64 -8.29
N ARG A 30 4.74 2.98 -8.26
CA ARG A 30 5.47 3.82 -9.21
C ARG A 30 6.98 3.81 -8.97
N GLN A 31 7.42 3.90 -7.71
CA GLN A 31 8.84 4.12 -7.38
C GLN A 31 9.64 2.83 -7.30
N ILE A 32 9.03 1.71 -6.91
CA ILE A 32 9.73 0.44 -6.69
C ILE A 32 9.21 -0.62 -7.65
N VAL A 33 7.92 -0.93 -7.61
CA VAL A 33 7.39 -2.14 -8.25
C VAL A 33 7.50 -2.10 -9.78
N ILE A 34 7.01 -1.03 -10.42
CA ILE A 34 7.08 -0.90 -11.89
C ILE A 34 8.53 -0.84 -12.40
N PRO A 35 9.46 -0.08 -11.78
CA PRO A 35 10.86 -0.09 -12.17
C PRO A 35 11.52 -1.48 -12.12
N GLN A 36 11.14 -2.34 -11.17
CA GLN A 36 11.72 -3.68 -11.03
C GLN A 36 11.06 -4.74 -11.94
N LEU A 37 9.73 -4.71 -12.06
CA LEU A 37 8.97 -5.78 -12.73
C LEU A 37 8.39 -5.38 -14.09
N GLY A 38 8.44 -4.10 -14.44
CA GLY A 38 7.76 -3.53 -15.59
C GLY A 38 6.26 -3.30 -15.36
N ALA A 39 5.64 -2.59 -16.31
CA ALA A 39 4.26 -2.13 -16.24
C ALA A 39 3.22 -3.23 -15.94
N ARG A 40 3.15 -4.28 -16.77
CA ARG A 40 2.12 -5.33 -16.65
C ARG A 40 2.20 -6.09 -15.35
N GLN A 41 3.39 -6.59 -15.04
CA GLN A 41 3.59 -7.39 -13.85
C GLN A 41 3.45 -6.53 -12.59
N GLY A 42 3.95 -5.29 -12.63
CA GLY A 42 3.87 -4.39 -11.48
C GLY A 42 2.44 -4.01 -11.12
N VAL A 43 1.61 -3.62 -12.09
CA VAL A 43 0.18 -3.31 -11.84
C VAL A 43 -0.56 -4.56 -11.36
N LYS A 44 -0.26 -5.74 -11.92
CA LYS A 44 -0.89 -7.00 -11.50
C LYS A 44 -0.58 -7.39 -10.05
N CYS A 45 0.61 -7.01 -9.55
CA CYS A 45 1.03 -7.27 -8.17
C CYS A 45 0.34 -6.37 -7.14
N TRP A 46 -0.29 -5.27 -7.55
CA TRP A 46 -1.11 -4.44 -6.65
C TRP A 46 -2.48 -5.09 -6.45
N THR A 47 -2.62 -5.83 -5.35
CA THR A 47 -3.78 -6.66 -5.07
C THR A 47 -4.72 -6.06 -4.02
N GLY A 48 -4.24 -5.12 -3.20
CA GLY A 48 -5.01 -4.44 -2.14
C GLY A 48 -6.31 -3.83 -2.64
N ALA A 49 -6.30 -3.31 -3.87
CA ALA A 49 -7.49 -2.79 -4.56
C ALA A 49 -8.64 -3.80 -4.68
N LYS A 50 -8.33 -5.11 -4.68
CA LYS A 50 -9.29 -6.22 -4.76
C LYS A 50 -9.68 -6.77 -3.38
N GLY A 51 -9.24 -6.13 -2.29
CA GLY A 51 -9.55 -6.53 -0.91
C GLY A 51 -8.74 -7.73 -0.42
N THR A 52 -7.53 -7.95 -0.96
CA THR A 52 -6.59 -8.94 -0.41
C THR A 52 -6.09 -8.53 0.97
N GLN A 53 -5.47 -9.48 1.69
CA GLN A 53 -4.98 -9.24 3.05
C GLN A 53 -3.83 -8.22 3.09
N GLN A 54 -2.95 -8.26 2.08
CA GLN A 54 -1.86 -7.32 1.88
C GLN A 54 -2.06 -6.51 0.60
N ASP A 55 -1.46 -5.33 0.54
CA ASP A 55 -1.57 -4.41 -0.59
C ASP A 55 -0.89 -4.93 -1.86
N PHE A 56 0.25 -5.62 -1.73
CA PHE A 56 0.98 -6.21 -2.85
C PHE A 56 1.33 -7.67 -2.61
N GLN A 57 1.19 -8.49 -3.65
CA GLN A 57 1.57 -9.90 -3.64
C GLN A 57 2.51 -10.22 -4.81
N PHE A 58 3.64 -10.83 -4.46
CA PHE A 58 4.68 -11.31 -5.37
C PHE A 58 4.84 -12.82 -5.22
N GLN A 59 5.72 -13.43 -6.02
CA GLN A 59 5.94 -14.88 -5.97
C GLN A 59 6.47 -15.35 -4.61
N ASN A 60 7.44 -14.62 -4.05
CA ASN A 60 8.17 -15.03 -2.83
C ASN A 60 7.92 -14.09 -1.64
N CYS A 61 7.14 -13.03 -1.82
CA CYS A 61 6.85 -12.09 -0.74
C CYS A 61 5.51 -11.37 -0.93
N ALA A 62 5.06 -10.71 0.13
CA ALA A 62 3.97 -9.73 0.10
C ALA A 62 4.43 -8.44 0.81
N VAL A 63 3.81 -7.32 0.43
CA VAL A 63 4.07 -6.01 1.03
C VAL A 63 2.77 -5.40 1.50
N GLU A 64 2.72 -5.03 2.77
CA GLU A 64 1.67 -4.20 3.38
C GLU A 64 2.19 -2.76 3.49
N VAL A 65 1.46 -1.78 2.97
CA VAL A 65 1.85 -0.38 2.94
C VAL A 65 1.12 0.40 4.04
N LYS A 66 1.87 1.10 4.88
CA LYS A 66 1.33 2.01 5.89
C LYS A 66 1.94 3.38 5.76
N THR A 67 1.09 4.39 5.77
CA THR A 67 1.50 5.79 5.75
C THR A 67 1.23 6.46 7.08
N THR A 68 2.11 7.35 7.51
CA THR A 68 1.87 8.27 8.64
C THR A 68 2.11 9.69 8.19
N THR A 69 1.53 10.66 8.91
CA THR A 69 1.89 12.08 8.73
C THR A 69 2.66 12.59 9.93
N ALA A 70 3.40 13.69 9.78
CA ALA A 70 4.21 14.30 10.84
C ALA A 70 3.46 14.63 12.16
N LYS A 71 2.12 14.59 12.21
CA LYS A 71 1.36 14.71 13.47
C LYS A 71 1.17 13.38 14.21
N GLN A 72 1.44 12.24 13.57
CA GLN A 72 1.08 10.90 14.00
C GLN A 72 2.22 9.87 13.89
N HIS A 73 3.47 10.32 13.76
CA HIS A 73 4.68 9.52 13.43
C HIS A 73 5.10 8.45 14.47
N GLN A 74 4.21 7.98 15.36
CA GLN A 74 4.54 7.03 16.41
C GLN A 74 3.78 5.72 16.33
N LYS A 75 2.70 5.63 15.54
CA LYS A 75 1.84 4.46 15.52
C LYS A 75 1.42 4.10 14.10
N LEU A 76 1.45 2.80 13.78
CA LEU A 76 0.87 2.24 12.58
C LEU A 76 -0.45 1.56 12.96
N ALA A 77 -1.53 1.93 12.29
CA ALA A 77 -2.82 1.29 12.48
C ALA A 77 -2.88 -0.01 11.65
N ILE A 78 -3.24 -1.10 12.31
CA ILE A 78 -3.48 -2.40 11.70
C ILE A 78 -4.99 -2.66 11.79
N ALA A 79 -5.62 -2.73 10.62
CA ALA A 79 -7.07 -2.79 10.46
C ALA A 79 -7.64 -4.21 10.56
N SER A 80 -6.78 -5.22 10.53
CA SER A 80 -7.11 -6.62 10.79
C SER A 80 -5.87 -7.42 11.19
N GLU A 81 -6.07 -8.41 12.06
CA GLU A 81 -5.15 -9.51 12.37
C GLU A 81 -4.55 -10.18 11.11
N ARG A 82 -5.23 -10.12 9.97
CA ARG A 82 -4.78 -10.74 8.72
C ARG A 82 -3.73 -9.95 7.95
N GLN A 83 -3.62 -8.63 8.19
CA GLN A 83 -2.70 -7.79 7.41
C GLN A 83 -1.23 -8.15 7.66
N LEU A 84 -0.91 -8.51 8.91
CA LEU A 84 0.44 -8.86 9.35
C LEU A 84 0.63 -10.37 9.59
N ASP A 85 -0.34 -11.18 9.16
CA ASP A 85 -0.26 -12.63 9.20
C ASP A 85 0.57 -13.12 8.00
N ASP A 86 1.70 -13.78 8.29
CA ASP A 86 2.62 -14.32 7.30
C ASP A 86 2.29 -15.77 6.91
N THR A 87 1.22 -16.35 7.44
CA THR A 87 0.85 -17.74 7.16
C THR A 87 0.62 -17.97 5.67
N GLY A 88 1.42 -18.86 5.08
CA GLY A 88 1.34 -19.18 3.66
C GLY A 88 1.87 -18.09 2.71
N THR A 89 2.42 -17.01 3.26
CA THR A 89 3.21 -16.01 2.54
C THR A 89 4.69 -16.41 2.61
N GLY A 90 5.49 -16.07 1.60
CA GLY A 90 6.95 -16.20 1.69
C GLY A 90 7.51 -15.22 2.73
N ALA A 91 8.16 -14.14 2.29
CA ALA A 91 8.46 -13.01 3.18
C ALA A 91 7.29 -12.02 3.27
N LEU A 92 6.98 -11.51 4.46
CA LEU A 92 6.03 -10.41 4.61
C LEU A 92 6.77 -9.14 5.02
N ILE A 93 6.61 -8.07 4.24
CA ILE A 93 7.25 -6.78 4.48
C ILE A 93 6.20 -5.73 4.83
N LEU A 94 6.41 -5.01 5.92
CA LEU A 94 5.67 -3.79 6.25
C LEU A 94 6.45 -2.59 5.73
N LEU A 95 5.95 -1.96 4.68
CA LEU A 95 6.45 -0.68 4.18
C LEU A 95 5.81 0.46 4.98
N HIS A 96 6.62 1.24 5.68
CA HIS A 96 6.20 2.47 6.34
C HIS A 96 6.72 3.70 5.61
N ILE A 97 5.81 4.55 5.13
CA ILE A 97 6.12 5.85 4.52
C ILE A 97 5.65 6.97 5.45
N SER A 98 6.59 7.75 5.97
CA SER A 98 6.28 9.00 6.67
C SER A 98 6.10 10.13 5.66
N LEU A 99 4.92 10.73 5.62
CA LEU A 99 4.54 11.79 4.69
C LEU A 99 4.47 13.15 5.39
N ASP A 100 4.98 14.18 4.73
CA ASP A 100 4.65 15.57 5.03
C ASP A 100 3.43 15.94 4.17
N ALA A 101 2.25 15.99 4.82
CA ALA A 101 0.99 16.33 4.16
C ALA A 101 0.69 17.82 4.39
N ARG A 102 0.61 18.59 3.30
CA ARG A 102 0.39 20.04 3.35
C ARG A 102 -0.62 20.48 2.30
N GLN A 103 -1.33 21.55 2.61
CA GLN A 103 -2.18 22.21 1.62
C GLN A 103 -1.33 22.82 0.51
N GLU A 104 -1.74 22.62 -0.74
CA GLU A 104 -1.16 23.24 -1.95
C GLU A 104 0.36 23.01 -2.12
N ARG A 105 0.91 21.95 -1.51
CA ARG A 105 2.35 21.65 -1.58
C ARG A 105 2.61 20.15 -1.54
N GLY A 106 3.50 19.70 -2.41
CA GLY A 106 3.81 18.29 -2.59
C GLY A 106 3.09 17.74 -3.83
N GLU A 107 3.07 16.43 -3.95
CA GLU A 107 2.34 15.74 -5.01
C GLU A 107 0.99 15.28 -4.46
N SER A 108 -0.10 15.64 -5.14
CA SER A 108 -1.44 15.22 -4.75
C SER A 108 -1.74 13.78 -5.22
N LEU A 109 -2.86 13.22 -4.75
CA LEU A 109 -3.32 11.91 -5.23
C LEU A 109 -3.63 11.91 -6.75
N PRO A 110 -4.32 12.93 -7.32
CA PRO A 110 -4.50 13.04 -8.76
C PRO A 110 -3.18 13.14 -9.54
N ASP A 111 -2.17 13.82 -9.00
CA ASP A 111 -0.86 13.96 -9.66
C ASP A 111 -0.16 12.60 -9.83
N ILE A 112 -0.13 11.77 -8.78
CA ILE A 112 0.49 10.45 -8.87
C ILE A 112 -0.30 9.50 -9.79
N VAL A 113 -1.64 9.60 -9.80
CA VAL A 113 -2.49 8.85 -10.74
C VAL A 113 -2.19 9.27 -12.18
N ALA A 114 -2.12 10.58 -12.45
CA ALA A 114 -1.78 11.10 -13.79
C ALA A 114 -0.37 10.66 -14.22
N SER A 115 0.59 10.67 -13.29
CA SER A 115 1.96 10.20 -13.53
C SER A 115 2.01 8.71 -13.89
N LEU A 116 1.26 7.87 -13.17
CA LEU A 116 1.13 6.44 -13.50
C LEU A 116 0.44 6.22 -14.86
N ARG A 117 -0.64 6.95 -15.15
CA ARG A 117 -1.32 6.90 -16.46
C ARG A 117 -0.38 7.24 -17.63
N ALA A 118 0.52 8.20 -17.43
CA ALA A 118 1.54 8.57 -18.40
C ALA A 118 2.64 7.50 -18.51
N LEU A 119 3.10 6.95 -17.38
CA LEU A 119 4.09 5.87 -17.35
C LEU A 119 3.61 4.62 -18.11
N LEU A 120 2.30 4.37 -18.10
CA LEU A 120 1.65 3.23 -18.76
C LEU A 120 1.12 3.54 -20.17
N GLU A 121 1.38 4.72 -20.74
CA GLU A 121 0.77 5.15 -22.02
C GLU A 121 1.05 4.19 -23.19
N ASN A 122 2.24 3.59 -23.20
CA ASN A 122 2.67 2.64 -24.25
C ASN A 122 2.28 1.17 -23.95
N ASP A 123 1.57 0.90 -22.85
CA ASP A 123 1.04 -0.42 -22.53
C ASP A 123 -0.46 -0.37 -22.21
N PRO A 124 -1.33 -0.41 -23.23
CA PRO A 124 -2.78 -0.30 -23.06
C PRO A 124 -3.37 -1.31 -22.08
N ILE A 125 -2.79 -2.51 -22.00
CA ILE A 125 -3.27 -3.57 -21.10
C ILE A 125 -2.99 -3.22 -19.65
N ALA A 126 -1.76 -2.77 -19.35
CA ALA A 126 -1.41 -2.34 -17.99
C ALA A 126 -2.22 -1.09 -17.57
N LYS A 127 -2.45 -0.17 -18.51
CA LYS A 127 -3.26 1.02 -18.28
C LYS A 127 -4.72 0.67 -17.97
N GLU A 128 -5.33 -0.24 -18.73
CA GLU A 128 -6.70 -0.70 -18.47
C GLU A 128 -6.85 -1.41 -17.12
N GLU A 129 -5.86 -2.25 -16.75
CA GLU A 129 -5.84 -2.87 -15.41
C GLU A 129 -5.71 -1.81 -14.31
N LEU A 130 -4.84 -0.79 -14.48
CA LEU A 130 -4.73 0.31 -13.51
C LEU A 130 -6.07 1.03 -13.33
N GLU A 131 -6.77 1.39 -14.41
CA GLU A 131 -8.09 2.04 -14.32
C GLU A 131 -9.11 1.14 -13.61
N THR A 132 -9.05 -0.17 -13.86
CA THR A 132 -9.89 -1.13 -13.16
C THR A 132 -9.60 -1.14 -11.66
N LEU A 133 -8.32 -1.18 -11.26
CA LEU A 133 -7.94 -1.17 -9.84
C LEU A 133 -8.30 0.15 -9.15
N LEU A 134 -8.08 1.30 -9.81
CA LEU A 134 -8.49 2.62 -9.32
C LEU A 134 -10.01 2.68 -9.07
N PHE A 135 -10.79 2.10 -9.99
CA PHE A 135 -12.24 1.97 -9.82
C PHE A 135 -12.58 1.08 -8.60
N GLU A 136 -11.92 -0.06 -8.41
CA GLU A 136 -12.24 -0.97 -7.28
C GLU A 136 -11.91 -0.38 -5.89
N VAL A 137 -10.95 0.56 -5.80
CA VAL A 137 -10.64 1.28 -4.55
C VAL A 137 -11.52 2.50 -4.30
N GLY A 138 -12.34 2.92 -5.27
CA GLY A 138 -13.21 4.10 -5.12
C GLY A 138 -12.63 5.41 -5.67
N TYR A 139 -11.51 5.35 -6.39
CA TYR A 139 -10.96 6.53 -7.06
C TYR A 139 -11.71 6.77 -8.39
N LEU A 140 -12.38 7.91 -8.49
CA LEU A 140 -13.06 8.37 -9.70
C LEU A 140 -12.61 9.79 -10.05
N ASP A 141 -12.37 10.04 -11.33
CA ASP A 141 -11.91 11.35 -11.82
C ASP A 141 -12.90 12.49 -11.50
N ILE A 142 -14.19 12.19 -11.37
CA ILE A 142 -15.21 13.17 -10.97
C ILE A 142 -14.96 13.76 -9.57
N HIS A 143 -14.24 13.03 -8.71
CA HIS A 143 -13.89 13.48 -7.35
C HIS A 143 -12.51 14.16 -7.27
N ILE A 144 -11.80 14.35 -8.39
CA ILE A 144 -10.48 15.02 -8.41
C ILE A 144 -10.47 16.35 -7.62
N PRO A 145 -11.47 17.25 -7.75
CA PRO A 145 -11.50 18.50 -6.97
C PRO A 145 -11.44 18.31 -5.44
N ASN A 146 -11.84 17.14 -4.93
CA ASN A 146 -11.80 16.80 -3.51
C ASN A 146 -10.41 16.32 -3.05
N TYR A 147 -9.51 16.00 -3.99
CA TYR A 147 -8.22 15.36 -3.73
C TYR A 147 -7.01 16.27 -4.02
N GLU A 148 -7.18 17.35 -4.77
CA GLU A 148 -6.10 18.28 -5.17
C GLU A 148 -5.59 19.15 -4.02
N GLN A 149 -6.38 19.34 -2.96
CA GLN A 149 -6.05 20.30 -1.89
C GLN A 149 -4.84 19.89 -1.06
N ILE A 150 -4.61 18.58 -0.89
CA ILE A 150 -3.53 18.04 -0.05
C ILE A 150 -2.47 17.43 -0.94
N GLY A 151 -1.25 17.97 -0.86
CA GLY A 151 -0.07 17.35 -1.42
C GLY A 151 0.71 16.58 -0.36
N TYR A 152 1.34 15.50 -0.79
CA TYR A 152 2.16 14.62 0.03
C TYR A 152 3.62 14.73 -0.41
N THR A 153 4.53 14.65 0.55
CA THR A 153 5.97 14.52 0.28
C THR A 153 6.56 13.46 1.20
N PRO A 154 7.10 12.34 0.67
CA PRO A 154 7.81 11.35 1.48
C PRO A 154 8.99 11.98 2.23
N ARG A 155 9.07 11.71 3.53
CA ARG A 155 10.11 12.20 4.44
C ARG A 155 11.05 11.09 4.87
N GLU A 156 10.48 9.92 5.14
CA GLU A 156 11.20 8.73 5.59
C GLU A 156 10.47 7.51 5.01
N VAL A 157 11.23 6.56 4.48
CA VAL A 157 10.73 5.29 3.95
C VAL A 157 11.46 4.19 4.70
N ASN A 158 10.71 3.32 5.36
CA ASN A 158 11.26 2.21 6.12
C ASN A 158 10.63 0.91 5.66
N TYR A 159 11.44 -0.14 5.62
CA TYR A 159 11.00 -1.49 5.30
C TYR A 159 11.26 -2.36 6.52
N PHE A 160 10.22 -3.01 7.03
CA PHE A 160 10.34 -3.92 8.16
C PHE A 160 9.95 -5.33 7.74
N LYS A 161 10.81 -6.31 8.02
CA LYS A 161 10.47 -7.71 7.81
C LYS A 161 9.61 -8.19 8.97
N VAL A 162 8.40 -8.66 8.67
CA VAL A 162 7.45 -9.13 9.68
C VAL A 162 7.78 -10.59 9.99
N GLU A 163 8.51 -10.81 11.08
CA GLU A 163 8.92 -12.17 11.52
C GLU A 163 9.19 -12.21 13.03
N GLY A 164 9.16 -13.42 13.60
CA GLY A 164 9.51 -13.65 15.01
C GLY A 164 8.70 -12.78 15.96
N ASP A 165 9.40 -12.00 16.79
CA ASP A 165 8.82 -11.11 17.81
C ASP A 165 8.30 -9.76 17.23
N PHE A 166 8.09 -9.65 15.92
CA PHE A 166 7.52 -8.43 15.33
C PHE A 166 6.19 -8.10 16.02
N PRO A 167 5.92 -6.83 16.40
CA PRO A 167 4.67 -6.48 17.07
C PRO A 167 3.49 -6.71 16.11
N ARG A 168 2.77 -7.80 16.30
CA ARG A 168 1.57 -8.18 15.53
C ARG A 168 0.63 -9.02 16.37
N ILE A 169 -0.58 -9.18 15.86
CA ILE A 169 -1.55 -10.19 16.28
C ILE A 169 -1.91 -10.97 15.02
N ILE A 170 -1.78 -12.29 15.05
CA ILE A 170 -2.12 -13.19 13.92
C ILE A 170 -3.37 -14.03 14.23
N GLU A 171 -3.99 -14.60 13.19
CA GLU A 171 -5.26 -15.34 13.33
C GLU A 171 -5.12 -16.55 14.29
N ALA A 172 -3.96 -17.20 14.27
CA ALA A 172 -3.65 -18.35 15.15
C ALA A 172 -3.57 -18.01 16.65
N GLU A 173 -3.44 -16.73 17.02
CA GLU A 173 -3.40 -16.28 18.42
C GLU A 173 -4.79 -15.96 19.00
N LEU A 174 -5.81 -15.92 18.15
CA LEU A 174 -7.16 -15.55 18.55
C LEU A 174 -7.90 -16.72 19.21
N ARG A 175 -8.71 -16.39 20.20
CA ARG A 175 -9.65 -17.36 20.81
C ARG A 175 -10.80 -17.62 19.84
N ASN A 176 -11.33 -18.84 19.86
CA ASN A 176 -12.53 -19.20 19.09
C ASN A 176 -13.67 -18.18 19.32
N GLY A 177 -14.19 -17.61 18.23
CA GLY A 177 -15.24 -16.60 18.25
C GLY A 177 -14.76 -15.15 18.35
N VAL A 178 -13.44 -14.89 18.38
CA VAL A 178 -12.84 -13.55 18.31
C VAL A 178 -12.35 -13.29 16.89
N GLY A 179 -12.60 -12.07 16.38
CA GLY A 179 -12.15 -11.59 15.07
C GLY A 179 -12.32 -10.08 14.97
N ASP A 180 -12.12 -9.52 13.78
CA ASP A 180 -12.21 -8.07 13.50
C ASP A 180 -11.27 -7.22 14.38
N VAL A 181 -10.07 -7.75 14.62
CA VAL A 181 -9.13 -7.14 15.56
C VAL A 181 -8.46 -5.93 14.91
N ARG A 182 -8.65 -4.76 15.52
CA ARG A 182 -7.97 -3.51 15.14
C ARG A 182 -7.04 -3.08 16.24
N TYR A 183 -5.80 -2.80 15.90
CA TYR A 183 -4.76 -2.44 16.87
C TYR A 183 -3.76 -1.45 16.27
N THR A 184 -2.85 -0.95 17.11
CA THR A 184 -1.77 -0.08 16.66
C THR A 184 -0.44 -0.60 17.17
N ILE A 185 0.60 -0.47 16.34
CA ILE A 185 1.97 -0.86 16.70
C ILE A 185 2.88 0.36 16.69
N SER A 186 3.91 0.35 17.54
CA SER A 186 4.87 1.44 17.64
C SER A 186 5.87 1.37 16.49
N VAL A 187 6.05 2.48 15.75
CA VAL A 187 7.09 2.56 14.69
C VAL A 187 8.48 2.32 15.28
N ALA A 188 8.72 2.78 16.51
CA ALA A 188 10.02 2.61 17.18
C ALA A 188 10.34 1.13 17.43
N GLU A 189 9.35 0.31 17.78
CA GLU A 189 9.54 -1.14 17.98
C GLU A 189 9.77 -1.87 16.65
N CYS A 190 9.17 -1.38 15.55
CA CYS A 190 9.36 -1.95 14.22
C CYS A 190 10.81 -1.81 13.72
N ARG A 191 11.54 -0.77 14.15
CA ARG A 191 12.92 -0.48 13.68
C ARG A 191 13.91 -1.61 13.92
N ARG A 192 13.66 -2.49 14.90
CA ARG A 192 14.48 -3.68 15.18
C ARG A 192 14.47 -4.69 14.04
N PHE A 193 13.45 -4.62 13.18
CA PHE A 193 13.22 -5.50 12.04
C PHE A 193 13.48 -4.80 10.70
N SER A 194 14.17 -3.66 10.73
CA SER A 194 14.48 -2.90 9.52
C SER A 194 15.38 -3.69 8.59
N ILE A 195 15.02 -3.72 7.31
CA ILE A 195 15.86 -4.25 6.24
C ILE A 195 16.15 -3.16 5.21
N PRO A 196 17.27 -3.24 4.48
CA PRO A 196 17.55 -2.37 3.34
C PRO A 196 16.50 -2.48 2.24
N GLU A 197 16.30 -1.39 1.49
CA GLU A 197 15.44 -1.39 0.29
C GLU A 197 15.92 -2.42 -0.75
N LEU A 198 17.24 -2.62 -0.87
CA LEU A 198 17.82 -3.59 -1.80
C LEU A 198 17.34 -5.03 -1.51
N ASP A 199 17.25 -5.41 -0.24
CA ASP A 199 16.75 -6.74 0.15
C ASP A 199 15.29 -6.91 -0.26
N VAL A 200 14.48 -5.85 -0.14
CA VAL A 200 13.08 -5.85 -0.59
C VAL A 200 13.00 -5.97 -2.11
N ILE A 201 13.85 -5.25 -2.85
CA ILE A 201 13.93 -5.36 -4.31
C ILE A 201 14.31 -6.79 -4.74
N SER A 202 15.28 -7.41 -4.08
CA SER A 202 15.68 -8.80 -4.35
C SER A 202 14.52 -9.78 -4.13
N LEU A 203 13.75 -9.60 -3.05
CA LEU A 203 12.54 -10.40 -2.76
C LEU A 203 11.44 -10.22 -3.82
N ILE A 204 11.23 -8.99 -4.29
CA ILE A 204 10.23 -8.64 -5.30
C ILE A 204 10.59 -9.23 -6.67
N SER A 205 11.86 -9.11 -7.06
CA SER A 205 12.37 -9.59 -8.36
C SER A 205 12.60 -11.09 -8.40
N GLY A 206 12.44 -11.81 -7.27
CA GLY A 206 12.73 -13.24 -7.19
C GLY A 206 14.21 -13.57 -7.44
N SER A 207 15.10 -12.62 -7.17
CA SER A 207 16.54 -12.81 -7.31
C SER A 207 17.05 -13.50 -6.05
N ASP A 208 17.24 -14.82 -6.11
CA ASP A 208 17.93 -15.53 -5.03
C ASP A 208 19.37 -15.00 -4.94
N GLU A 209 19.71 -14.30 -3.87
CA GLU A 209 21.09 -14.27 -3.39
C GLU A 209 21.43 -15.66 -2.84
N GLN A 210 21.67 -16.60 -3.75
CA GLN A 210 22.43 -17.80 -3.46
C GLN A 210 23.60 -17.85 -4.43
N SER A 211 24.68 -17.23 -3.98
CA SER A 211 26.05 -17.64 -4.35
C SER A 211 26.35 -19.05 -3.82
#